data_AF-A0A853ELT6-F1
#
_entry.id   AF-A0A853ELT6-F1
#
_cell.length_a   1.000
_cell.length_b   1.000
_cell.length_c   1.000
_cell.angle_alpha   90.00
_cell.angle_beta   90.00
_cell.angle_gamma   90.00
#
_symmetry.space_group_name_H-M   'P 1'
#
loop_
_entity.id
_entity.type
_entity.pdbx_description
1 polymer ?
#
loop_
_entity_poly.entity_id
_entity_poly.type
_entity_poly.pdbx_seq_one_letter_code
_entity_poly.pdbx_strand_id
1 'polypeptide(L)'
;MRGTAHRPARGAATALRAAWLSVRQERAWLVALPAVTAALTALLCPGYGDTYSTPEDLVAAVASAQGSATLRLLYGTLPEAAGVVQIAVWELGALTCLILGVVISLRAVARSRGDEDLGRAELLHAAGAGPGMRLAGQGLALALE
;
A
#
# COMPACT_ATOMS: atom_id res chain seq x y z
N MET A 1 37.20 28.20 26.28
CA MET A 1 37.37 27.21 25.18
C MET A 1 37.17 25.81 25.73
N ARG A 2 36.00 25.18 25.53
CA ARG A 2 35.77 23.75 25.84
C ARG A 2 34.60 23.19 25.01
N GLY A 3 34.94 22.23 24.14
CA GLY A 3 34.14 21.04 23.83
C GLY A 3 32.92 21.14 22.91
N THR A 4 33.12 20.99 21.59
CA THR A 4 32.02 20.69 20.63
C THR A 4 32.35 19.60 19.59
N ALA A 5 33.40 18.80 19.79
CA ALA A 5 33.89 17.90 18.73
C ALA A 5 33.23 16.50 18.64
N HIS A 6 32.31 16.11 19.54
CA HIS A 6 31.79 14.73 19.60
C HIS A 6 30.42 14.48 18.93
N ARG A 7 29.79 15.49 18.29
CA ARG A 7 28.44 15.38 17.73
C ARG A 7 28.30 14.80 16.30
N PRO A 8 29.25 14.90 15.36
CA PRO A 8 28.97 14.56 13.96
C PRO A 8 28.86 13.04 13.72
N ALA A 9 29.71 12.23 14.39
CA ALA A 9 29.73 10.78 14.21
C ALA A 9 28.46 10.08 14.70
N ARG A 10 27.81 10.60 15.75
CA ARG A 10 26.54 10.07 16.27
C ARG A 10 25.38 10.36 15.33
N GLY A 11 25.36 11.55 14.71
CA GLY A 11 24.35 11.93 13.70
C GLY A 11 24.42 11.08 12.43
N ALA A 12 25.64 10.82 11.94
CA ALA A 12 25.86 9.95 10.79
C ALA A 12 25.43 8.50 11.05
N ALA A 13 25.73 7.96 12.25
CA ALA A 13 25.32 6.61 12.63
C ALA A 13 23.80 6.48 12.77
N THR A 14 23.10 7.49 13.30
CA THR A 14 21.63 7.50 13.36
C THR A 14 20.99 7.61 11.98
N ALA A 15 21.56 8.44 11.08
CA ALA A 15 21.06 8.58 9.72
C ALA A 15 21.23 7.29 8.90
N LEU A 16 22.39 6.64 9.00
CA LEU A 16 22.64 5.33 8.37
C LEU A 16 21.69 4.24 8.91
N ARG A 17 21.44 4.24 10.23
CA ARG A 17 20.52 3.30 10.85
C ARG A 17 19.08 3.52 10.39
N ALA A 18 18.65 4.78 10.28
CA ALA A 18 17.33 5.13 9.75
C ALA A 18 17.19 4.70 8.28
N ALA A 19 18.16 5.02 7.43
CA ALA A 19 18.17 4.60 6.03
C ALA A 19 18.13 3.07 5.88
N TRP A 20 18.90 2.35 6.69
CA TRP A 20 18.90 0.89 6.69
C TRP A 20 17.56 0.30 7.15
N LEU A 21 16.92 0.89 8.17
CA LEU A 21 15.59 0.51 8.60
C LEU A 21 14.55 0.74 7.50
N SER A 22 14.59 1.87 6.80
CA SER A 22 13.71 2.16 5.67
C SER A 22 13.88 1.13 4.55
N VAL A 23 15.11 0.76 4.21
CA VAL A 23 15.39 -0.28 3.21
C VAL A 23 14.88 -1.65 3.67
N ARG A 24 15.05 -2.00 4.95
CA ARG A 24 14.53 -3.27 5.49
C ARG A 24 13.00 -3.30 5.49
N GLN A 25 12.37 -2.20 5.86
CA GLN A 25 10.92 -2.08 5.83
C GLN A 25 10.38 -2.21 4.40
N GLU A 26 11.05 -1.62 3.41
CA GLU A 26 10.69 -1.78 2.00
C GLU A 26 10.77 -3.23 1.55
N ARG A 27 11.87 -3.91 1.88
CA ARG A 27 12.05 -5.34 1.57
C ARG A 27 11.03 -6.23 2.27
N ALA A 28 10.68 -5.91 3.52
CA ALA A 28 9.64 -6.63 4.24
C ALA A 28 8.28 -6.49 3.53
N TRP A 29 7.96 -5.29 3.03
CA TRP A 29 6.73 -5.04 2.27
C TRP A 29 6.68 -5.79 0.94
N LEU A 30 7.80 -5.89 0.22
CA LEU A 30 7.89 -6.65 -1.03
C LEU A 30 7.56 -8.14 -0.85
N VAL A 31 7.74 -8.68 0.36
CA VAL A 31 7.44 -10.09 0.67
C VAL A 31 6.10 -10.24 1.37
N ALA A 32 5.81 -9.40 2.36
CA ALA A 32 4.62 -9.49 3.18
C ALA A 32 3.35 -9.30 2.35
N LEU A 33 3.35 -8.35 1.42
CA LEU A 33 2.18 -8.03 0.62
C LEU A 33 1.76 -9.20 -0.28
N PRO A 34 2.62 -9.76 -1.16
CA PRO A 34 2.25 -10.94 -1.94
C PRO A 34 1.99 -12.17 -1.08
N ALA A 35 2.67 -12.34 0.05
CA ALA A 35 2.43 -13.47 0.96
C ALA A 35 1.03 -13.41 1.60
N VAL A 36 0.60 -12.24 2.08
CA VAL A 36 -0.74 -12.03 2.64
C VAL A 36 -1.80 -12.22 1.56
N THR A 37 -1.59 -11.67 0.36
CA THR A 37 -2.50 -11.87 -0.78
C THR A 37 -2.64 -13.36 -1.10
N ALA A 38 -1.53 -14.08 -1.24
CA ALA A 38 -1.55 -15.52 -1.53
C ALA A 38 -2.24 -16.33 -0.42
N ALA A 39 -2.00 -15.98 0.85
CA ALA A 39 -2.64 -16.63 1.99
C ALA A 39 -4.16 -16.42 1.99
N LEU A 40 -4.63 -15.19 1.73
CA LEU A 40 -6.05 -14.89 1.61
C LEU A 40 -6.69 -15.61 0.42
N THR A 41 -6.04 -15.62 -0.74
CA THR A 41 -6.52 -16.36 -1.91
C THR A 41 -6.62 -17.85 -1.61
N ALA A 42 -5.62 -18.45 -0.97
CA ALA A 42 -5.63 -19.87 -0.60
C ALA A 42 -6.74 -20.20 0.41
N LEU A 43 -7.07 -19.27 1.31
CA LEU A 43 -8.15 -19.43 2.28
C LEU A 43 -9.54 -19.32 1.63
N LEU A 44 -9.71 -18.43 0.66
CA LEU A 44 -10.99 -18.15 0.01
C LEU A 44 -11.32 -19.11 -1.14
N CYS A 45 -10.29 -19.59 -1.86
CA CYS A 45 -10.46 -20.42 -3.06
C CYS A 45 -11.33 -21.68 -2.84
N PRO A 46 -11.20 -22.46 -1.75
CA PRO A 46 -12.03 -23.65 -1.54
C PRO A 46 -13.53 -23.36 -1.50
N GLY A 47 -13.94 -22.20 -0.97
CA GLY A 47 -15.36 -21.84 -0.85
C GLY A 47 -16.09 -21.65 -2.17
N TYR A 48 -15.36 -21.41 -3.27
CA TYR A 48 -15.94 -21.34 -4.62
C TYR A 48 -16.40 -22.72 -5.11
N GLY A 49 -15.71 -23.79 -4.70
CA GLY A 49 -16.13 -25.16 -5.01
C GLY A 49 -17.43 -25.54 -4.32
N ASP A 50 -17.62 -25.10 -3.08
CA ASP A 50 -18.87 -25.31 -2.34
C ASP A 50 -20.01 -24.43 -2.89
N THR A 51 -19.72 -23.17 -3.23
CA THR A 51 -20.72 -22.21 -3.73
C THR A 51 -21.23 -22.57 -5.13
N TYR A 52 -20.36 -23.09 -6.00
CA TYR A 52 -20.70 -23.49 -7.37
C TYR A 52 -20.60 -25.00 -7.54
N SER A 53 -21.37 -25.71 -6.72
CA SER A 53 -21.35 -27.18 -6.64
C SER A 53 -21.90 -27.85 -7.89
N THR A 54 -22.87 -27.24 -8.57
CA THR A 54 -23.53 -27.83 -9.75
C THR A 54 -23.22 -27.06 -11.04
N PRO A 55 -23.33 -27.74 -12.22
CA PRO A 55 -23.19 -27.07 -13.51
C PRO A 55 -24.24 -25.96 -13.73
N GLU A 56 -25.44 -26.11 -13.16
CA GLU A 56 -26.52 -25.14 -13.28
C GLU A 56 -26.20 -23.85 -12.52
N ASP A 57 -25.62 -23.96 -11.32
CA ASP A 57 -25.16 -22.81 -10.52
C ASP A 57 -24.09 -22.00 -11.25
N LEU A 58 -23.17 -22.69 -11.94
CA LEU A 58 -22.12 -22.06 -12.74
C LEU A 58 -22.71 -21.27 -13.92
N VAL A 59 -23.63 -21.89 -14.67
CA VAL A 59 -24.28 -21.23 -15.82
C VAL A 59 -25.06 -20.00 -15.36
N ALA A 60 -25.81 -20.11 -14.25
CA ALA A 60 -26.54 -18.98 -13.68
C ALA A 60 -25.61 -17.85 -13.22
N ALA A 61 -24.47 -18.19 -12.58
CA ALA A 61 -23.48 -17.22 -12.13
C ALA A 61 -22.81 -16.49 -13.30
N VAL A 62 -22.42 -17.21 -14.36
CA VAL A 62 -21.83 -16.62 -15.57
C VAL A 62 -22.84 -15.70 -16.26
N ALA A 63 -24.09 -16.12 -16.41
CA ALA A 63 -25.15 -15.32 -17.01
C ALA A 63 -25.41 -14.02 -16.22
N SER A 64 -25.44 -14.11 -14.88
CA SER A 64 -25.58 -12.95 -13.99
C SER A 64 -24.39 -11.98 -14.13
N ALA A 65 -23.17 -12.52 -14.14
CA ALA A 65 -21.94 -11.74 -14.29
C ALA A 65 -21.89 -10.99 -15.63
N GLN A 66 -22.26 -11.65 -16.73
CA GLN A 66 -22.28 -11.02 -18.06
C GLN A 66 -23.42 -10.01 -18.21
N GLY A 67 -24.57 -10.24 -17.59
CA GLY A 67 -25.71 -9.32 -17.61
C GLY A 67 -25.45 -8.00 -16.86
N SER A 68 -24.59 -8.02 -15.85
CA SER A 68 -24.27 -6.84 -15.05
C SER A 68 -23.21 -5.95 -15.71
N ALA A 69 -23.57 -4.70 -16.00
CA ALA A 69 -22.61 -3.70 -16.45
C ALA A 69 -21.57 -3.36 -15.36
N THR A 70 -21.99 -3.35 -14.10
CA THR A 70 -21.13 -3.07 -12.94
C THR A 70 -20.05 -4.14 -12.77
N LEU A 71 -20.41 -5.42 -12.86
CA LEU A 71 -19.45 -6.51 -12.72
C LEU A 71 -18.47 -6.55 -13.89
N ARG A 72 -18.94 -6.26 -15.11
CA ARG A 72 -18.06 -6.12 -16.28
C ARG A 72 -17.10 -4.93 -16.17
N LEU A 73 -17.54 -3.82 -15.57
CA LEU A 73 -16.67 -2.67 -15.32
C LEU A 73 -15.60 -2.99 -14.26
N LEU A 74 -16.01 -3.61 -13.14
CA LEU A 74 -15.11 -3.89 -12.02
C LEU A 74 -14.14 -5.03 -12.29
N TYR A 75 -14.60 -6.11 -12.93
CA TYR A 75 -13.87 -7.36 -13.04
C TYR A 75 -13.51 -7.74 -14.48
N GLY A 76 -14.07 -7.05 -15.47
CA GLY A 76 -13.88 -7.36 -16.89
C GLY A 76 -14.85 -8.42 -17.39
N THR A 77 -14.63 -8.90 -18.62
CA THR A 77 -15.50 -9.90 -19.25
C THR A 77 -15.14 -11.32 -18.81
N LEU A 78 -16.17 -12.10 -18.49
CA LEU A 78 -16.04 -13.51 -18.13
C LEU A 78 -16.44 -14.39 -19.34
N PRO A 79 -15.65 -15.43 -19.69
CA PRO A 79 -16.01 -16.36 -20.77
C PRO A 79 -17.33 -17.08 -20.50
N GLU A 80 -18.07 -17.41 -21.56
CA GLU A 80 -19.40 -18.03 -21.48
C GLU A 80 -19.36 -19.47 -20.91
N ALA A 81 -18.24 -20.18 -21.11
CA ALA A 81 -18.00 -21.52 -20.57
C ALA A 81 -17.04 -21.51 -19.35
N ALA A 82 -17.10 -20.46 -18.52
CA ALA A 82 -16.20 -20.33 -17.38
C ALA A 82 -16.47 -21.38 -16.29
N GLY A 83 -15.43 -22.15 -15.94
CA GLY A 83 -15.48 -23.08 -14.80
C GLY A 83 -15.20 -22.38 -13.47
N VAL A 84 -15.40 -23.10 -12.36
CA VAL A 84 -15.22 -22.61 -10.97
C VAL A 84 -13.90 -21.84 -10.78
N VAL A 85 -12.78 -22.39 -11.26
CA VAL A 85 -11.45 -21.77 -11.13
C VAL A 85 -11.37 -20.45 -11.91
N GLN A 86 -12.01 -20.36 -13.08
CA GLN A 86 -12.01 -19.12 -13.86
C GLN A 86 -12.86 -18.05 -13.21
N ILE A 87 -14.02 -18.40 -12.62
CA ILE A 87 -14.85 -17.48 -11.84
C ILE A 87 -14.06 -16.97 -10.62
N ALA A 88 -13.41 -17.87 -9.89
CA ALA A 88 -12.59 -17.50 -8.73
C ALA A 88 -11.44 -16.56 -9.12
N VAL A 89 -10.71 -16.86 -10.19
CA VAL A 89 -9.60 -16.00 -10.67
C VAL A 89 -10.12 -14.66 -11.19
N TRP A 90 -11.26 -14.64 -11.88
CA TRP A 90 -11.86 -13.41 -12.40
C TRP A 90 -12.27 -12.46 -11.27
N GLU A 91 -12.97 -12.95 -10.26
CA GLU A 91 -13.44 -12.12 -9.15
C GLU A 91 -12.30 -11.77 -8.19
N LEU A 92 -11.59 -12.77 -7.67
CA LEU A 92 -10.52 -12.55 -6.69
C LEU A 92 -9.34 -11.82 -7.33
N GLY A 93 -9.00 -12.12 -8.58
CA GLY A 93 -7.89 -11.47 -9.28
C GLY A 93 -8.15 -9.99 -9.50
N ALA A 94 -9.34 -9.62 -9.99
CA ALA A 94 -9.69 -8.22 -10.21
C ALA A 94 -9.76 -7.43 -8.90
N LEU A 95 -10.40 -7.98 -7.85
CA LEU A 95 -10.42 -7.36 -6.52
C LEU A 95 -9.02 -7.19 -5.93
N THR A 96 -8.17 -8.21 -6.08
CA THR A 96 -6.79 -8.16 -5.61
C THR A 96 -6.02 -7.04 -6.31
N CYS A 97 -6.13 -6.93 -7.64
CA CYS A 97 -5.52 -5.85 -8.41
C CYS A 97 -6.00 -4.47 -7.96
N LEU A 98 -7.31 -4.31 -7.72
CA LEU A 98 -7.90 -3.06 -7.26
C LEU A 98 -7.37 -2.66 -5.88
N ILE A 99 -7.40 -3.58 -4.92
CA ILE A 99 -6.88 -3.34 -3.55
C ILE A 99 -5.39 -3.05 -3.59
N LEU A 100 -4.61 -3.80 -4.38
CA LEU A 100 -3.18 -3.54 -4.60
C LEU A 100 -2.94 -2.12 -5.10
N GLY A 101 -3.69 -1.69 -6.12
CA GLY A 101 -3.61 -0.32 -6.65
C GLY A 101 -3.85 0.74 -5.59
N VAL A 102 -4.88 0.56 -4.75
CA VAL A 102 -5.19 1.46 -3.63
C VAL A 102 -4.05 1.47 -2.61
N VAL A 103 -3.59 0.31 -2.15
CA VAL A 103 -2.51 0.19 -1.16
C VAL A 103 -1.22 0.82 -1.67
N ILE A 104 -0.85 0.55 -2.93
CA ILE A 104 0.34 1.14 -3.57
C ILE A 104 0.21 2.67 -3.63
N SER A 105 -0.96 3.18 -4.03
CA SER A 105 -1.21 4.63 -4.14
C SER A 105 -1.11 5.33 -2.78
N LEU A 106 -1.78 4.80 -1.75
CA LEU A 106 -1.74 5.34 -0.39
C LEU A 106 -0.32 5.31 0.16
N ARG A 107 0.43 4.24 -0.11
CA ARG A 107 1.81 4.09 0.33
C ARG A 107 2.73 5.09 -0.38
N ALA A 108 2.53 5.33 -1.67
CA ALA A 108 3.26 6.36 -2.41
C ALA A 108 3.01 7.75 -1.83
N VAL A 109 1.75 8.10 -1.55
CA VAL A 109 1.37 9.38 -0.91
C VAL A 109 1.96 9.50 0.50
N ALA A 110 1.92 8.44 1.30
CA ALA A 110 2.50 8.45 2.65
C ALA A 110 4.02 8.68 2.60
N ARG A 111 4.71 8.17 1.57
CA ARG A 111 6.15 8.36 1.39
C ARG A 111 6.48 9.76 0.90
N SER A 112 5.74 10.30 -0.06
CA SER A 112 5.98 11.65 -0.57
C SER A 112 5.81 12.71 0.53
N ARG A 113 4.80 12.58 1.38
CA ARG A 113 4.59 13.48 2.54
C ARG A 113 5.75 13.42 3.54
N GLY A 114 6.27 12.22 3.82
CA GLY A 114 7.42 12.08 4.72
C GLY A 114 8.69 12.72 4.17
N ASP A 115 8.91 12.64 2.86
CA ASP A 115 10.07 13.26 2.22
C ASP A 115 9.91 14.81 2.14
N GLU A 116 8.68 15.32 1.96
CA GLU A 116 8.35 16.75 2.01
C GLU A 116 8.56 17.35 3.42
N ASP A 117 8.12 16.65 4.47
CA ASP A 117 8.30 17.08 5.86
C ASP A 117 9.78 17.17 6.25
N LEU A 118 10.59 16.22 5.77
CA LEU A 118 12.04 16.23 5.94
C LEU A 118 12.66 17.45 5.23
N GLY A 119 12.28 17.71 3.98
CA GLY A 119 12.75 18.86 3.20
C GLY A 119 12.40 20.20 3.86
N ARG A 120 11.17 20.32 4.39
CA ARG A 120 10.73 21.50 5.14
C ARG A 120 11.56 21.71 6.41
N ALA A 121 11.86 20.64 7.14
CA ALA A 121 12.70 20.72 8.33
C ALA A 121 14.13 21.20 7.97
N GLU A 122 14.71 20.70 6.89
CA GLU A 122 16.04 21.13 6.41
C GLU A 122 16.05 22.60 5.93
N LEU A 123 15.01 23.06 5.25
CA LEU A 123 14.87 24.48 4.86
C LEU A 123 14.83 25.41 6.08
N LEU A 124 14.09 25.04 7.13
CA LEU A 124 14.07 25.80 8.39
C LEU A 124 15.43 25.76 9.10
N HIS A 125 16.16 24.65 8.99
CA HIS A 125 17.52 24.54 9.52
C HIS A 125 18.51 25.43 8.77
N ALA A 126 18.46 25.42 7.44
CA ALA A 126 19.29 26.26 6.56
C ALA A 126 18.99 27.76 6.69
N ALA A 127 17.75 28.12 7.01
CA ALA A 127 17.34 29.49 7.32
C ALA A 127 17.81 29.99 8.72
N GLY A 128 18.53 29.17 9.48
CA GLY A 128 19.05 29.54 10.80
C GLY A 128 18.00 29.55 11.91
N ALA A 129 16.82 28.97 11.69
CA ALA A 129 15.77 28.90 12.70
C ALA A 129 16.19 27.97 13.86
N GLY A 130 16.30 28.53 15.06
CA GLY A 130 16.58 27.76 16.28
C GLY A 130 15.47 26.74 16.60
N PRO A 131 15.72 25.76 17.48
CA PRO A 131 14.79 24.65 17.76
C PRO A 131 13.36 25.07 18.09
N GLY A 132 13.16 26.17 18.83
CA GLY A 132 11.84 26.70 19.16
C GLY A 132 11.09 27.33 17.98
N MET A 133 11.82 27.95 17.05
CA MET A 133 11.26 28.55 15.83
C MET A 133 10.84 27.47 14.82
N ARG A 134 11.52 26.31 14.83
CA ARG A 134 11.13 25.12 14.04
C ARG A 134 9.82 24.52 14.56
N LEU A 135 9.66 24.41 15.87
CA LEU A 135 8.41 23.95 16.51
C LEU A 135 7.25 24.93 16.28
N ALA A 136 7.51 26.25 16.39
CA ALA A 136 6.50 27.27 16.11
C ALA A 136 6.07 27.29 14.64
N GLY A 137 7.01 27.13 13.70
CA GLY A 137 6.71 27.01 12.27
C GLY A 137 5.92 25.74 11.92
N GLN A 138 6.27 24.60 12.52
CA GLN A 138 5.51 23.36 12.38
C GLN A 138 4.10 23.48 12.99
N GLY A 139 3.96 24.14 14.15
CA GLY A 139 2.67 24.40 14.80
C GLY A 139 1.77 25.35 13.99
N LEU A 140 2.35 26.38 13.36
CA LEU A 140 1.61 27.28 12.48
C LEU A 140 1.13 26.57 11.20
N ALA A 141 1.96 25.72 10.61
CA ALA A 141 1.57 24.95 9.43
C ALA A 141 0.41 23.98 9.71
N LEU A 142 0.40 23.33 10.87
CA LEU A 142 -0.70 22.45 11.30
C LEU A 142 -1.99 23.22 11.67
N ALA A 143 -1.89 24.52 11.98
CA ALA A 143 -3.05 25.35 12.31
C ALA A 143 -3.72 25.98 11.06
N LEU A 144 -3.07 25.87 9.90
CA LEU A 144 -3.52 26.40 8.61
C LEU A 144 -4.08 25.33 7.68
N GLU A 145 -3.97 24.05 8.04
CA GLU A 145 -4.68 22.92 7.44
C GLU A 145 -6.01 22.65 8.17
#